data_AF-A0A1D6GF43-F1
#
_entry.id   AF-A0A1D6GF43-F1
#
_cell.length_a   1.000
_cell.length_b   1.000
_cell.length_c   1.000
_cell.angle_alpha   90.00
_cell.angle_beta   90.00
_cell.angle_gamma   90.00
#
_symmetry.space_group_name_H-M   'P 1'
#
loop_
_entity.id
_entity.type
_entity.pdbx_description
1 polymer ?
#
loop_
_entity_poly.entity_id
_entity_poly.type
_entity_poly.pdbx_seq_one_letter_code
_entity_poly.pdbx_strand_id
1 'polypeptide(L)'
;MAKSGALELARSTGGSLSKDQVKSAVDQYVKYHDLHGGKQESRKSNYTDLANKYYDLVTGFYEYGWGDSFHLAGGYPGETSREAIKRHQHFLALQLGLKKGMKKSPDSGNDLQ
;
A
#
# COMPACT_ATOMS: atom_id res chain seq x y z
N MET A 1 -13.66 26.80 -5.43
CA MET A 1 -13.19 25.70 -6.30
C MET A 1 -12.74 24.54 -5.41
N ALA A 2 -13.64 23.65 -5.01
CA ALA A 2 -13.37 22.57 -4.05
C ALA A 2 -13.67 21.21 -4.70
N LYS A 3 -12.75 20.68 -5.51
CA LYS A 3 -12.80 19.32 -6.07
C LYS A 3 -11.38 18.79 -6.37
N SER A 4 -10.52 18.65 -5.34
CA SER A 4 -9.19 18.05 -5.55
C SER A 4 -8.70 17.13 -4.42
N GLY A 5 -9.12 17.33 -3.17
CA GLY A 5 -8.46 16.66 -2.03
C GLY A 5 -8.65 15.14 -1.93
N ALA A 6 -9.85 14.61 -2.15
CA ALA A 6 -10.12 13.18 -1.93
C ALA A 6 -9.56 12.27 -3.05
N LEU A 7 -9.51 12.78 -4.28
CA LEU A 7 -9.04 12.03 -5.46
C LEU A 7 -7.50 12.05 -5.56
N GLU A 8 -6.86 13.11 -5.05
CA GLU A 8 -5.41 13.21 -4.95
C GLU A 8 -4.86 12.40 -3.77
N LEU A 9 -5.56 12.36 -2.63
CA LEU A 9 -5.19 11.52 -1.50
C LEU A 9 -5.25 10.01 -1.83
N ALA A 10 -6.15 9.60 -2.72
CA ALA A 10 -6.23 8.22 -3.21
C ALA A 10 -5.10 7.83 -4.18
N ARG A 11 -4.33 8.81 -4.71
CA ARG A 11 -3.10 8.55 -5.48
C ARG A 11 -1.87 8.38 -4.58
N SER A 12 -2.00 8.67 -3.27
CA SER A 12 -0.91 8.61 -2.29
C SER A 12 -0.78 7.24 -1.61
N THR A 13 -1.72 6.32 -1.83
CA THR A 13 -1.67 4.96 -1.30
C THR A 13 -1.31 4.05 -2.46
N GLY A 14 0.00 3.86 -2.62
CA GLY A 14 0.68 2.61 -2.99
C GLY A 14 0.69 2.11 -4.43
N GLY A 15 -0.32 2.34 -5.26
CA GLY A 15 -0.31 1.89 -6.66
C GLY A 15 -0.22 3.04 -7.67
N SER A 16 0.89 3.18 -8.40
CA SER A 16 1.03 4.23 -9.44
C SER A 16 0.18 3.96 -10.70
N LEU A 17 -0.32 2.74 -10.86
CA LEU A 17 -1.01 2.27 -12.06
C LEU A 17 -2.52 2.44 -11.93
N SER A 18 -3.15 3.02 -12.96
CA SER A 18 -4.61 2.98 -13.09
C SER A 18 -5.08 1.58 -13.47
N LYS A 19 -6.35 1.25 -13.20
CA LYS A 19 -6.94 -0.06 -13.51
C LYS A 19 -6.74 -0.48 -14.97
N ASP A 20 -6.85 0.47 -15.91
CA ASP A 20 -6.71 0.21 -17.34
C ASP A 20 -5.25 -0.08 -17.75
N GLN A 21 -4.27 0.35 -16.94
CA GLN A 21 -2.84 0.14 -17.17
C GLN A 21 -2.32 -1.18 -16.60
N VAL A 22 -3.01 -1.76 -15.60
CA VAL A 22 -2.55 -2.97 -14.89
C VAL A 22 -2.25 -4.11 -15.86
N LYS A 23 -3.15 -4.39 -16.81
CA LYS A 23 -2.94 -5.49 -17.76
C LYS A 23 -1.66 -5.30 -18.58
N SER A 24 -1.46 -4.11 -19.12
CA SER A 24 -0.26 -3.79 -19.92
C SER A 24 1.00 -3.89 -19.07
N ALA A 25 0.97 -3.46 -17.80
CA ALA A 25 2.10 -3.55 -16.90
C ALA A 25 2.46 -5.01 -16.58
N VAL A 26 1.45 -5.87 -16.36
CA VAL A 26 1.65 -7.32 -16.18
C VAL A 26 2.24 -7.94 -17.44
N ASP A 27 1.68 -7.68 -18.62
CA ASP A 27 2.16 -8.23 -19.89
C ASP A 27 3.62 -7.84 -20.15
N GLN A 28 4.02 -6.61 -19.80
CA GLN A 28 5.41 -6.15 -19.90
C GLN A 28 6.31 -6.78 -18.84
N TYR A 29 5.85 -6.88 -17.59
CA TYR A 29 6.61 -7.49 -16.50
C TYR A 29 6.90 -8.96 -16.80
N VAL A 30 5.90 -9.73 -17.24
CA VAL A 30 6.03 -11.16 -17.56
C VAL A 30 7.06 -11.40 -18.68
N LYS A 31 7.16 -10.51 -19.67
CA LYS A 31 8.19 -10.63 -20.74
C LYS A 31 9.63 -10.61 -20.22
N TYR A 32 9.89 -9.96 -19.08
CA TYR A 32 11.22 -10.05 -18.45
C TYR A 32 11.50 -11.45 -17.86
N HIS A 33 10.46 -12.26 -17.66
CA HIS A 33 10.48 -13.54 -16.94
C HIS A 33 10.02 -14.75 -17.78
N ASP A 34 9.86 -14.61 -19.11
CA ASP A 34 9.45 -15.70 -20.02
C ASP A 34 10.15 -17.03 -19.70
N LEU A 35 9.42 -18.16 -19.86
CA LEU A 35 9.61 -19.57 -19.45
C LEU A 35 10.98 -20.10 -18.96
N HIS A 36 12.09 -19.47 -19.31
CA HIS A 36 13.47 -19.81 -18.91
C HIS A 36 14.29 -18.63 -18.34
N GLY A 37 13.64 -17.60 -17.78
CA GLY A 37 14.32 -16.51 -17.07
C GLY A 37 14.74 -15.31 -17.92
N GLY A 38 14.21 -15.21 -19.15
CA GLY A 38 14.46 -14.11 -20.08
C GLY A 38 15.94 -13.93 -20.46
N LYS A 39 16.24 -12.93 -21.30
CA LYS A 39 17.62 -12.53 -21.59
C LYS A 39 18.17 -11.69 -20.43
N GLN A 40 19.18 -12.19 -19.72
CA GLN A 40 19.79 -11.48 -18.59
C GLN A 40 20.21 -10.04 -18.95
N GLU A 41 20.80 -9.84 -20.12
CA GLU A 41 21.21 -8.52 -20.61
C GLU A 41 20.03 -7.55 -20.78
N SER A 42 18.89 -8.04 -21.27
CA SER A 42 17.66 -7.24 -21.38
C SER A 42 17.12 -6.81 -20.01
N ARG A 43 17.27 -7.63 -18.97
CA ARG A 43 16.87 -7.25 -17.60
C ARG A 43 17.84 -6.25 -17.00
N LYS A 44 19.14 -6.43 -17.21
CA LYS A 44 20.17 -5.48 -16.75
C LYS A 44 19.95 -4.10 -17.37
N SER A 45 19.73 -4.03 -18.68
CA SER A 45 19.52 -2.76 -19.38
C SER A 45 18.21 -2.05 -18.99
N ASN A 46 17.21 -2.79 -18.51
CA ASN A 46 15.90 -2.26 -18.13
C ASN A 46 15.57 -2.45 -16.63
N TYR A 47 16.60 -2.56 -15.79
CA TYR A 47 16.42 -2.98 -14.38
C TYR A 47 15.50 -2.04 -13.59
N THR A 48 15.64 -0.73 -13.78
CA THR A 48 14.78 0.27 -13.15
C THR A 48 13.31 0.08 -13.52
N ASP A 49 13.03 -0.18 -14.80
CA ASP A 49 11.67 -0.41 -15.29
C ASP A 49 11.06 -1.70 -14.71
N LEU A 50 11.86 -2.77 -14.67
CA LEU A 50 11.49 -4.04 -14.05
C LEU A 50 11.14 -3.86 -12.56
N ALA A 51 12.01 -3.18 -11.80
CA ALA A 51 11.84 -2.96 -10.38
C ALA A 51 10.60 -2.10 -10.08
N ASN A 52 10.41 -1.00 -10.83
CA ASN A 52 9.24 -0.14 -10.67
C ASN A 52 7.95 -0.91 -10.92
N LYS A 53 7.87 -1.67 -12.03
CA LYS A 53 6.70 -2.51 -12.34
C LYS A 53 6.41 -3.53 -11.25
N TYR A 54 7.45 -4.18 -10.69
CA TYR A 54 7.27 -5.11 -9.58
C TYR A 54 6.59 -4.41 -8.38
N TYR A 55 7.12 -3.27 -7.93
CA TYR A 55 6.57 -2.58 -6.77
C TYR A 55 5.19 -1.99 -7.05
N ASP A 56 4.94 -1.43 -8.23
CA ASP A 56 3.63 -0.93 -8.62
C ASP A 56 2.57 -2.05 -8.62
N LEU A 57 2.89 -3.22 -9.19
CA LEU A 57 1.98 -4.36 -9.25
C LEU A 57 1.73 -4.99 -7.87
N VAL A 58 2.80 -5.25 -7.11
CA VAL A 58 2.71 -5.89 -5.80
C VAL A 58 2.00 -4.98 -4.81
N THR A 59 2.26 -3.67 -4.84
CA THR A 59 1.60 -2.74 -3.92
C THR A 59 0.12 -2.63 -4.25
N GLY A 60 -0.25 -2.48 -5.54
CA GLY A 60 -1.65 -2.49 -5.95
C GLY A 60 -2.38 -3.78 -5.57
N PHE A 61 -1.70 -4.93 -5.67
CA PHE A 61 -2.26 -6.22 -5.22
C PHE A 61 -2.53 -6.24 -3.71
N TYR A 62 -1.57 -5.79 -2.90
CA TYR A 62 -1.74 -5.76 -1.45
C TYR A 62 -2.82 -4.80 -1.00
N GLU A 63 -2.94 -3.63 -1.63
CA GLU A 63 -4.01 -2.68 -1.31
C GLU A 63 -5.38 -3.21 -1.69
N TYR A 64 -5.50 -3.92 -2.81
CA TYR A 64 -6.73 -4.60 -3.18
C TYR A 64 -7.14 -5.66 -2.14
N GLY A 65 -6.19 -6.45 -1.64
CA GLY A 65 -6.46 -7.54 -0.70
C GLY A 65 -6.62 -7.10 0.77
N TRP A 66 -5.79 -6.17 1.24
CA TRP A 66 -5.66 -5.79 2.66
C TRP A 66 -6.09 -4.34 2.96
N GLY A 67 -6.43 -3.57 1.93
CA GLY A 67 -6.81 -2.17 2.07
C GLY A 67 -5.66 -1.27 2.53
N ASP A 68 -6.03 -0.03 2.84
CA ASP A 68 -5.11 1.10 2.98
C ASP A 68 -4.26 1.07 4.28
N SER A 69 -4.39 0.05 5.13
CA SER A 69 -3.76 0.05 6.46
C SER A 69 -3.21 -1.30 6.90
N PHE A 70 -3.24 -2.35 6.08
CA PHE A 70 -2.77 -3.71 6.45
C PHE A 70 -3.32 -4.23 7.80
N HIS A 71 -4.44 -3.69 8.28
CA HIS A 71 -5.06 -4.09 9.53
C HIS A 71 -6.10 -5.16 9.25
N LEU A 72 -6.13 -6.18 10.11
CA LEU A 72 -7.13 -7.24 10.09
C LEU A 72 -8.02 -7.12 11.32
N ALA A 73 -9.30 -7.47 11.16
CA ALA A 73 -10.26 -7.46 12.25
C ALA A 73 -11.30 -8.57 12.04
N GLY A 74 -11.73 -9.20 13.14
CA GLY A 74 -12.89 -10.09 13.12
C GLY A 74 -14.16 -9.30 12.82
N GLY A 75 -14.99 -9.81 11.90
CA GLY A 75 -16.26 -9.19 11.52
C GLY A 75 -17.44 -9.69 12.37
N TYR A 76 -18.42 -8.83 12.57
CA TYR A 76 -19.74 -9.20 13.08
C TYR A 76 -20.76 -9.36 11.94
N PRO A 77 -21.86 -10.11 12.15
CA PRO A 77 -22.92 -10.21 11.15
C PRO A 77 -23.42 -8.83 10.71
N GLY A 78 -23.42 -8.60 9.40
CA GLY A 78 -23.83 -7.32 8.79
C GLY A 78 -22.73 -6.27 8.65
N GLU A 79 -21.52 -6.50 9.17
CA GLU A 79 -20.38 -5.60 8.96
C GLU A 79 -19.62 -5.92 7.67
N THR A 80 -19.19 -4.86 6.96
CA THR A 80 -18.15 -4.97 5.93
C THR A 80 -16.76 -5.08 6.56
N SER A 81 -15.78 -5.61 5.83
CA SER A 81 -14.38 -5.69 6.30
C SER A 81 -13.81 -4.33 6.69
N ARG A 82 -14.16 -3.27 5.93
CA ARG A 82 -13.71 -1.90 6.22
C ARG A 82 -14.32 -1.35 7.51
N GLU A 83 -15.57 -1.69 7.81
CA GLU A 83 -16.21 -1.32 9.09
C GLU A 83 -15.59 -2.09 10.26
N ALA A 84 -15.35 -3.40 10.11
CA ALA A 84 -14.71 -4.20 11.14
C ALA A 84 -13.31 -3.67 11.50
N ILE A 85 -12.51 -3.29 10.50
CA ILE A 85 -11.18 -2.69 10.70
C ILE A 85 -11.29 -1.35 11.44
N LYS A 86 -12.20 -0.46 11.02
CA LYS A 86 -12.42 0.84 11.68
C LYS A 86 -12.81 0.65 13.15
N ARG A 87 -13.77 -0.24 13.43
CA ARG A 87 -14.18 -0.56 14.80
C ARG A 87 -13.00 -1.05 15.64
N HIS A 88 -12.19 -1.96 15.10
CA HIS A 88 -11.02 -2.47 15.79
C HIS A 88 -9.95 -1.39 16.05
N GLN A 89 -9.67 -0.53 15.06
CA GLN A 89 -8.78 0.62 15.21
C GLN A 89 -9.27 1.61 16.28
N HIS A 90 -10.58 1.91 16.30
CA HIS A 90 -11.18 2.76 17.32
C HIS A 90 -11.08 2.13 18.72
N PHE A 91 -11.31 0.82 18.83
CA PHE A 91 -11.13 0.10 20.09
C PHE A 91 -9.69 0.19 20.58
N LEU A 92 -8.69 -0.07 19.74
CA LEU A 92 -7.28 0.04 20.10
C LEU A 92 -6.90 1.46 20.53
N ALA A 93 -7.37 2.48 19.81
CA ALA A 93 -7.11 3.88 20.19
C ALA A 93 -7.67 4.22 21.57
N LEU A 94 -8.86 3.70 21.92
CA LEU A 94 -9.46 3.86 23.24
C LEU A 94 -8.67 3.11 24.33
N GLN A 95 -8.26 1.86 24.07
CA GLN A 95 -7.46 1.08 25.02
C GLN A 95 -6.10 1.72 25.32
N LEU A 96 -5.48 2.34 24.32
CA LEU A 96 -4.24 3.09 24.46
C LEU A 96 -4.43 4.49 25.05
N GLY A 97 -5.67 4.92 25.31
CA GLY A 97 -5.97 6.25 25.85
C GLY A 97 -5.57 7.40 24.93
N LEU A 98 -5.52 7.18 23.61
CA LEU A 98 -5.10 8.18 22.64
C LEU A 98 -6.11 9.34 22.59
N LYS A 99 -5.59 10.57 22.68
CA LYS A 99 -6.35 11.81 22.63
C LYS A 99 -5.88 12.66 21.46
N LYS A 100 -6.80 13.46 20.91
CA LYS A 100 -6.50 14.44 19.86
C LYS A 100 -5.37 15.36 20.35
N GLY A 101 -4.32 15.49 19.54
CA GLY A 101 -3.17 16.35 19.86
C GLY A 101 -2.07 15.68 20.70
N MET A 102 -2.21 14.40 21.07
CA MET A 102 -1.09 13.65 21.65
C MET A 102 0.05 13.55 20.62
N LYS A 103 1.18 14.18 20.94
CA LYS A 103 2.42 14.00 20.18
C LYS A 103 2.95 12.60 20.47
N LYS A 104 3.34 11.88 19.42
CA LYS A 104 4.22 10.73 19.56
C LYS A 104 5.59 11.24 20.04
N SER A 105 6.23 10.52 20.96
CA SER A 105 7.40 10.96 21.73
C SER A 105 8.45 11.73 20.91
N PRO A 106 9.01 12.86 21.41
CA PRO A 106 10.21 13.48 20.85
C PRO A 106 11.53 12.80 21.28
N ASP A 107 11.50 11.83 22.21
CA ASP A 107 12.71 11.35 22.89
C ASP A 107 13.22 10.01 22.37
N SER A 108 13.99 10.02 21.28
CA SER A 108 14.97 8.96 20.98
C SER A 108 16.36 9.52 20.67
N GLY A 109 16.71 10.67 21.26
CA GLY A 109 17.96 11.36 20.99
C GLY A 109 18.42 12.17 22.18
N ASN A 110 18.69 11.51 23.30
CA ASN A 110 19.70 11.87 24.31
C ASN A 110 19.53 10.93 25.50
N ASP A 111 20.16 9.77 25.43
CA ASP A 111 20.59 8.99 26.59
C ASP A 111 21.51 7.89 26.05
N LEU A 112 22.81 8.21 25.99
CA LEU A 112 23.98 7.36 26.29
C LEU A 112 25.24 7.96 25.63
N GLN A 113 26.04 8.60 26.50
CA GLN A 113 27.43 9.10 26.35
C GLN A 113 27.69 10.32 25.46
#